data_AF-A0A845Z0H6-F1
#
_entry.id   AF-A0A845Z0H6-F1
#
_cell.length_a   1.000
_cell.length_b   1.000
_cell.length_c   1.000
_cell.angle_alpha   90.00
_cell.angle_beta   90.00
_cell.angle_gamma   90.00
#
_symmetry.space_group_name_H-M   'P 1'
#
loop_
_entity.id
_entity.type
_entity.pdbx_description
1 polymer ?
#
loop_
_entity_poly.entity_id
_entity_poly.type
_entity_poly.pdbx_seq_one_letter_code
_entity_poly.pdbx_strand_id
1 'polypeptide(L)'
;FGGFTVIRGWLNGNVAFFTLGGSVENQILPAPTTSMAESAVLQKSLPPESESFNGNFFLDISGSFNPQNLSIPQLPPNQKVWLDGMESIAVTSIVSNNRTTQYDVFVKLKKQE
;
A
#
# COMPACT_ATOMS: atom_id res chain seq x y z
N PHE A 1 27.79 10.61 11.23
CA PHE A 1 26.76 9.60 10.94
C PHE A 1 26.62 9.49 9.44
N GLY A 2 26.88 8.32 8.85
CA GLY A 2 26.69 8.07 7.42
C GLY A 2 25.62 7.00 7.24
N GLY A 3 24.53 7.33 6.55
CA GLY A 3 23.50 6.39 6.14
C GLY A 3 23.48 6.30 4.61
N PHE A 4 23.17 5.12 4.08
CA PHE A 4 22.91 4.92 2.66
C PHE A 4 21.43 4.56 2.46
N THR A 5 20.81 5.12 1.43
CA THR A 5 19.44 4.80 1.03
C THR A 5 19.47 3.60 0.09
N VAL A 6 18.61 2.61 0.35
CA VAL A 6 18.38 1.45 -0.51
C VAL A 6 16.95 1.49 -1.01
N ILE A 7 16.76 1.53 -2.33
CA ILE A 7 15.45 1.37 -2.97
C ILE A 7 15.47 0.05 -3.71
N ARG A 8 14.37 -0.73 -3.66
CA ARG A 8 14.28 -2.03 -4.33
C ARG A 8 12.86 -2.31 -4.79
N GLY A 9 12.70 -3.19 -5.79
CA GLY A 9 11.40 -3.64 -6.24
C GLY A 9 11.48 -4.65 -7.38
N TRP A 10 10.32 -4.97 -7.96
CA TRP A 10 10.17 -5.88 -9.09
C TRP A 10 9.60 -5.14 -10.30
N LEU A 11 10.11 -5.46 -11.49
CA LEU A 11 9.63 -5.01 -12.79
C LEU A 11 8.93 -6.17 -13.50
N ASN A 12 8.19 -5.83 -14.57
CA ASN A 12 7.59 -6.83 -15.46
C ASN A 12 8.64 -7.82 -15.97
N GLY A 13 8.25 -9.09 -16.10
CA GLY A 13 9.13 -10.14 -16.59
C GLY A 13 10.07 -10.74 -15.53
N ASN A 14 9.68 -10.71 -14.26
CA ASN A 14 10.44 -11.30 -13.13
C ASN A 14 11.83 -10.67 -12.92
N VAL A 15 11.97 -9.37 -13.19
CA VAL A 15 13.24 -8.66 -13.02
C VAL A 15 13.22 -7.90 -11.69
N ALA A 16 14.18 -8.18 -10.81
CA ALA A 16 14.38 -7.40 -9.58
C ALA A 16 15.30 -6.21 -9.85
N PHE A 17 15.01 -5.06 -9.24
CA PHE A 17 15.93 -3.91 -9.21
C PHE A 17 16.25 -3.53 -7.77
N PHE A 18 17.44 -3.00 -7.56
CA PHE A 18 17.81 -2.29 -6.35
C PHE A 18 18.77 -1.15 -6.66
N THR A 19 18.71 -0.08 -5.89
CA THR A 19 19.62 1.05 -5.95
C THR A 19 20.30 1.20 -4.58
N LEU A 20 21.56 1.64 -4.60
CA LEU A 20 22.34 1.89 -3.39
C LEU A 20 22.97 3.28 -3.51
N GLY A 21 22.49 4.22 -2.71
CA GLY A 21 22.92 5.62 -2.77
C GLY A 21 22.26 6.39 -3.91
N GLY A 22 21.81 7.63 -3.60
CA GLY A 22 21.13 8.52 -4.55
C GLY A 22 19.74 8.04 -4.99
N SER A 23 18.92 8.98 -5.49
CA SER A 23 17.59 8.69 -6.05
C SER A 23 17.66 8.55 -7.57
N VAL A 24 17.93 7.34 -8.07
CA VAL A 24 17.97 7.00 -9.52
C VAL A 24 16.80 6.13 -9.99
N GLU A 25 15.84 5.87 -9.10
CA GLU A 25 14.62 5.07 -9.34
C GLU A 25 13.84 5.53 -10.58
N ASN A 26 13.80 6.85 -10.85
CA ASN A 26 13.10 7.43 -12.00
C ASN A 26 13.74 7.09 -13.36
N GLN A 27 14.97 6.55 -13.37
CA GLN A 27 15.63 6.06 -14.59
C GLN A 27 15.32 4.57 -14.86
N ILE A 28 14.79 3.86 -13.86
CA ILE A 28 14.56 2.41 -13.90
C ILE A 28 13.05 2.10 -13.94
N LEU A 29 12.29 2.80 -13.12
CA LEU A 29 10.84 2.68 -13.03
C LEU A 29 10.18 3.62 -14.05
N PRO A 30 9.21 3.15 -14.85
CA PRO A 30 8.36 4.08 -15.59
C PRO A 30 7.63 4.99 -14.61
N ALA A 31 7.48 6.27 -14.98
CA ALA A 31 6.70 7.20 -14.19
C ALA A 31 5.28 6.63 -14.01
N PRO A 32 4.73 6.59 -12.77
CA PRO A 32 3.36 6.15 -12.54
C PRO A 32 2.40 6.96 -13.44
N THR A 33 1.53 6.27 -14.17
CA THR A 33 0.51 6.92 -15.01
C THR A 33 -0.54 7.67 -14.20
N THR A 34 -0.63 7.35 -12.92
CA THR A 34 -1.52 7.98 -11.95
C THR A 34 -0.68 8.33 -10.73
N SER A 35 -0.65 9.61 -10.35
CA SER A 35 0.06 9.96 -9.12
C SER A 35 -0.66 9.36 -7.92
N MET A 36 0.09 9.09 -6.86
CA MET A 36 -0.48 8.57 -5.61
C MET A 36 -1.55 9.51 -5.04
N ALA A 37 -1.39 10.82 -5.25
CA ALA A 37 -2.34 11.85 -4.84
C ALA A 37 -3.66 11.80 -5.63
N GLU A 38 -3.67 11.26 -6.85
CA GLU A 38 -4.87 11.15 -7.71
C GLU A 38 -5.61 9.82 -7.54
N SER A 39 -5.06 8.87 -6.77
CA SER A 39 -5.74 7.60 -6.52
C SER A 39 -7.00 7.82 -5.67
N ALA A 40 -8.18 7.65 -6.29
CA ALA A 40 -9.46 7.80 -5.61
C ALA A 40 -9.62 6.87 -4.39
N VAL A 41 -8.96 5.70 -4.41
CA VAL A 41 -8.96 4.77 -3.27
C VAL A 41 -8.12 5.33 -2.13
N LEU A 42 -6.94 5.88 -2.44
CA LEU A 42 -6.07 6.48 -1.42
C LEU A 42 -6.70 7.76 -0.85
N GLN A 43 -7.24 8.63 -1.69
CA GLN A 43 -7.97 9.83 -1.25
C GLN A 43 -9.10 9.49 -0.27
N LYS A 44 -9.87 8.43 -0.53
CA LYS A 44 -10.94 7.97 0.38
C LYS A 44 -10.42 7.36 1.68
N SER A 45 -9.18 6.88 1.69
CA SER A 45 -8.57 6.29 2.88
C SER A 45 -7.84 7.30 3.75
N LEU A 46 -7.43 8.43 3.19
CA LEU A 46 -6.70 9.46 3.91
C LEU A 46 -7.66 10.31 4.76
N PRO A 47 -7.21 10.77 5.95
CA PRO A 47 -8.03 11.63 6.76
C PRO A 47 -8.18 13.02 6.10
N PRO A 48 -9.23 13.78 6.46
CA PRO A 48 -9.37 15.17 6.05
C PRO A 48 -8.15 16.00 6.50
N GLU A 49 -7.79 17.02 5.72
CA GLU A 49 -6.63 17.89 5.95
C GLU A 49 -6.61 18.58 7.33
N SER A 50 -7.75 18.68 8.00
CA SER A 50 -7.92 19.29 9.32
C SER A 50 -7.57 18.36 10.51
N GLU A 51 -7.34 17.07 10.27
CA GLU A 51 -7.06 16.09 11.33
C GLU A 51 -5.56 15.80 11.42
N SER A 52 -5.07 15.43 12.61
CA SER A 52 -3.66 15.08 12.79
C SER A 52 -3.34 13.80 12.01
N PHE A 53 -2.55 13.90 10.94
CA PHE A 53 -2.10 12.74 10.17
C PHE A 53 -0.97 12.02 10.91
N ASN A 54 -1.32 10.97 11.67
CA ASN A 54 -0.34 10.23 12.48
C ASN A 54 0.11 8.93 11.81
N GLY A 55 -0.66 8.42 10.84
CA GLY A 55 -0.25 7.30 10.02
C GLY A 55 -1.37 6.78 9.13
N ASN A 56 -0.99 6.20 8.00
CA ASN A 56 -1.87 5.51 7.08
C ASN A 56 -1.22 4.20 6.64
N PHE A 57 -2.02 3.14 6.62
CA PHE A 57 -1.68 1.85 6.07
C PHE A 57 -2.64 1.56 4.92
N PHE A 58 -2.11 1.12 3.78
CA PHE A 58 -2.88 0.70 2.63
C PHE A 58 -2.33 -0.62 2.09
N LEU A 59 -3.23 -1.54 1.73
CA LEU A 59 -2.90 -2.80 1.08
C LEU A 59 -3.86 -3.08 -0.08
N ASP A 60 -3.31 -3.16 -1.28
CA ASP A 60 -3.98 -3.78 -2.43
C ASP A 60 -3.96 -5.30 -2.25
N ILE A 61 -5.10 -5.87 -1.86
CA ILE A 61 -5.22 -7.31 -1.56
C ILE A 61 -5.09 -8.12 -2.86
N SER A 62 -5.68 -7.63 -3.95
CA SER A 62 -5.69 -8.32 -5.24
C SER A 62 -4.28 -8.41 -5.83
N GLY A 63 -3.52 -7.31 -5.76
CA GLY A 63 -2.13 -7.27 -6.20
C GLY A 63 -1.19 -8.01 -5.26
N SER A 64 -1.37 -7.89 -3.94
CA SER A 64 -0.39 -8.37 -2.96
C SER A 64 -0.44 -9.88 -2.76
N PHE A 65 -1.63 -10.49 -2.79
CA PHE A 65 -1.78 -11.93 -2.65
C PHE A 65 -1.81 -12.66 -4.00
N ASN A 66 -1.52 -11.96 -5.10
CA ASN A 66 -1.24 -12.62 -6.37
C ASN A 66 0.15 -13.30 -6.27
N PRO A 67 0.24 -14.64 -6.40
CA PRO A 67 1.51 -15.38 -6.31
C PRO A 67 2.56 -14.94 -7.34
N GLN A 68 2.15 -14.25 -8.40
CA GLN A 68 3.03 -13.75 -9.46
C GLN A 68 3.69 -12.41 -9.11
N ASN A 69 3.13 -11.65 -8.15
CA ASN A 69 3.56 -10.29 -7.84
C ASN A 69 4.49 -10.23 -6.62
N LEU A 70 4.11 -10.91 -5.54
CA LEU A 70 4.85 -10.89 -4.28
C LEU A 70 4.91 -12.30 -3.68
N SER A 71 6.07 -12.66 -3.12
CA SER A 71 6.25 -13.92 -2.39
C SER A 71 5.70 -13.84 -0.96
N ILE A 72 4.45 -13.40 -0.80
CA ILE A 72 3.77 -13.39 0.50
C ILE A 72 3.28 -14.81 0.81
N PRO A 73 3.46 -15.31 2.05
CA PRO A 73 2.90 -16.60 2.45
C PRO A 73 1.42 -16.69 2.13
N GLN A 74 1.00 -17.80 1.52
CA GLN A 74 -0.42 -18.02 1.26
C GLN A 74 -1.17 -18.19 2.58
N LEU A 75 -2.32 -17.54 2.67
CA LEU A 75 -3.12 -17.57 3.88
C LEU A 75 -3.90 -18.89 3.99
N PRO A 76 -4.12 -19.38 5.23
CA PRO A 76 -5.02 -20.49 5.50
C PRO A 76 -6.38 -20.35 4.78
N PRO A 77 -6.99 -21.47 4.32
CA PRO A 77 -8.20 -21.43 3.48
C PRO A 77 -9.38 -20.66 4.10
N ASN A 78 -9.55 -20.76 5.42
CA ASN A 78 -10.61 -20.07 6.17
C ASN A 78 -10.45 -18.53 6.17
N GLN A 79 -9.23 -18.02 6.07
CA GLN A 79 -8.94 -16.58 6.01
C GLN A 79 -9.00 -16.06 4.58
N LYS A 80 -8.66 -16.93 3.61
CA LYS A 80 -8.70 -16.62 2.19
C LYS A 80 -10.09 -16.23 1.69
N VAL A 81 -11.16 -16.86 2.20
CA VAL A 81 -12.55 -16.53 1.85
C VAL A 81 -12.87 -15.05 2.05
N TRP A 82 -12.38 -14.45 3.14
CA TRP A 82 -12.63 -13.03 3.43
C TRP A 82 -11.86 -12.09 2.50
N LEU A 83 -10.62 -12.44 2.17
CA LEU A 83 -9.79 -11.64 1.25
C LEU A 83 -10.20 -11.79 -0.20
N ASP A 84 -10.76 -12.93 -0.59
CA ASP A 84 -11.18 -13.16 -1.97
C ASP A 84 -12.29 -12.19 -2.38
N GLY A 85 -13.13 -11.74 -1.45
CA GLY A 85 -14.16 -10.71 -1.68
C GLY A 85 -13.65 -9.27 -1.60
N MET A 86 -12.43 -9.03 -1.12
CA MET A 86 -11.86 -7.70 -0.92
C MET A 86 -10.88 -7.35 -2.05
N GLU A 87 -10.98 -6.12 -2.54
CA GLU A 87 -10.03 -5.56 -3.49
C GLU A 87 -8.86 -4.88 -2.77
N SER A 88 -9.16 -4.08 -1.74
CA SER A 88 -8.15 -3.37 -0.95
C SER A 88 -8.64 -3.07 0.47
N ILE A 89 -7.70 -2.89 1.40
CA ILE A 89 -7.97 -2.38 2.75
C ILE A 89 -7.06 -1.20 3.07
N ALA A 90 -7.57 -0.25 3.83
CA ALA A 90 -6.80 0.85 4.36
C ALA A 90 -7.17 1.12 5.82
N VAL A 91 -6.21 1.57 6.60
CA VAL A 91 -6.40 1.98 8.00
C VAL A 91 -5.67 3.30 8.21
N THR A 92 -6.40 4.29 8.69
CA THR A 92 -5.84 5.58 9.09
C THR A 92 -5.92 5.70 10.60
N SER A 93 -4.81 6.13 11.21
CA SER A 93 -4.72 6.37 12.65
C SER A 93 -4.63 7.86 12.91
N ILE A 94 -5.49 8.35 13.81
CA ILE A 94 -5.57 9.74 14.20
C ILE A 94 -5.46 9.81 15.73
N VAL A 95 -4.34 10.34 16.20
CA VAL A 95 -4.11 10.59 17.63
C VAL A 95 -4.73 11.93 17.98
N SER A 96 -5.90 11.90 18.62
CA SER A 96 -6.62 13.10 19.03
C SER A 96 -6.04 13.71 20.32
N ASN A 97 -5.49 12.89 21.22
CA ASN A 97 -4.80 13.33 22.43
C ASN A 97 -3.91 12.21 23.02
N ASN A 98 -3.30 12.43 24.18
CA ASN A 98 -2.40 11.48 24.86
C ASN A 98 -3.04 10.15 25.33
N ARG A 99 -4.36 9.98 25.20
CA ARG A 99 -5.13 8.81 25.61
C ARG A 99 -6.17 8.36 24.59
N THR A 100 -6.28 9.04 23.46
CA THR A 100 -7.32 8.75 22.46
C THR A 100 -6.71 8.68 21.08
N THR A 101 -6.90 7.53 20.44
CA THR A 101 -6.54 7.28 19.05
C THR A 101 -7.77 6.74 18.34
N GLN A 102 -8.20 7.45 17.30
CA GLN A 102 -9.24 7.03 16.39
C GLN A 102 -8.62 6.24 15.23
N TYR A 103 -9.33 5.20 14.81
CA TYR A 103 -8.97 4.40 13.65
C TYR A 103 -10.10 4.42 12.63
N ASP A 104 -9.79 4.90 11.43
CA ASP A 104 -10.70 4.88 10.30
C ASP A 104 -10.31 3.72 9.39
N VAL A 105 -11.23 2.76 9.20
CA VAL A 105 -11.01 1.57 8.39
C VAL A 105 -11.81 1.66 7.11
N PHE A 106 -11.12 1.57 5.97
CA PHE A 106 -11.73 1.53 4.64
C PHE A 106 -11.52 0.17 4.01
N VAL A 107 -12.60 -0.44 3.50
CA VAL A 107 -12.56 -1.71 2.76
C VAL A 107 -13.22 -1.51 1.40
N LYS A 108 -12.46 -1.78 0.34
CA LYS A 108 -13.00 -1.86 -1.02
C LYS A 108 -13.32 -3.32 -1.33
N LEU A 109 -14.57 -3.62 -1.65
CA LEU A 109 -15.00 -4.95 -2.07
C LEU A 109 -14.88 -5.08 -3.59
N LYS A 110 -14.61 -6.30 -4.06
CA LYS A 110 -14.66 -6.59 -5.48
C LYS A 110 -16.09 -6.48 -5.97
N LYS A 111 -16.27 -5.88 -7.15
CA LYS A 111 -17.57 -5.88 -7.82
C LYS A 111 -17.83 -7.28 -8.37
N GLN A 112 -19.01 -7.82 -8.09
CA GLN A 112 -19.47 -9.05 -8.71
C GLN A 112 -20.04 -8.68 -10.10
N GLU A 113 -19.50 -9.28 -11.15
CA GLU A 113 -20.09 -9.20 -12.50
C GLU A 113 -21.31 -10.11 -12.63
#